data_AF-A0A950W265-F1
#
_entry.id   AF-A0A950W265-F1
#
_cell.length_a   1.000
_cell.length_b   1.000
_cell.length_c   1.000
_cell.angle_alpha   90.00
_cell.angle_beta   90.00
_cell.angle_gamma   90.00
#
_symmetry.space_group_name_H-M   'P 1'
#
loop_
_entity.id
_entity.type
_entity.pdbx_description
1 polymer ?
#
loop_
_entity_poly.entity_id
_entity_poly.type
_entity_poly.pdbx_seq_one_letter_code
_entity_poly.pdbx_strand_id
1 'polypeptide(L)'
;NMDHWGNEMFVTPGVIVDGELVTTNLVDINLGIRIMLGSSYYEDWVNEETFVAEDPLGNPVDKRHPWNQTTIPKPQKRDLEGGNYSWVMSPRWYDKRTGDNLALDTGGGALARLWATALAAKVNTPFVKATGQSVVINLPKTPNTPEQTLEWKVPQWSNAIERDRARIYFVAYSAAMALHFVDQAMNEVRAGRTKVFEDFEVPEEAIGCGFHEAVRGVLSHHLVIREGKIANYHPYPPTPWNGSPTDSYGTPGPYEDAVMGQPIFEENDQDSFRGIDIMRAVRSFDPCLPCGVHMYLGAGKTLRTVHQPMFGEHG
;
A
#
# COMPACT_ATOMS: atom_id res chain seq x y z
N ASN A 1 6.97 20.73 3.05
CA ASN A 1 7.58 19.66 2.22
C ASN A 1 6.70 18.41 2.33
N MET A 2 7.09 17.27 1.73
CA MET A 2 6.32 16.01 1.77
C MET A 2 6.05 15.48 3.18
N ASP A 3 7.03 15.57 4.08
CA ASP A 3 6.88 15.15 5.47
C ASP A 3 5.79 15.97 6.20
N HIS A 4 5.79 17.29 6.00
CA HIS A 4 4.85 18.17 6.68
C HIS A 4 3.38 17.82 6.37
N TRP A 5 2.98 17.82 5.09
CA TRP A 5 1.59 17.52 4.73
C TRP A 5 1.24 16.05 4.98
N GLY A 6 2.22 15.14 4.91
CA GLY A 6 2.01 13.73 5.23
C GLY A 6 1.54 13.54 6.67
N ASN A 7 2.13 14.30 7.60
CA ASN A 7 1.75 14.28 9.01
C ASN A 7 0.44 15.01 9.33
N GLU A 8 -0.11 15.77 8.39
CA GLU A 8 -1.42 16.42 8.49
C GLU A 8 -2.55 15.57 7.88
N MET A 9 -2.22 14.42 7.27
CA MET A 9 -3.23 13.51 6.75
C MET A 9 -4.15 13.00 7.87
N PHE A 10 -5.44 12.87 7.55
CA PHE A 10 -6.45 12.36 8.48
C PHE A 10 -6.36 10.83 8.71
N VAL A 11 -5.36 10.18 8.15
CA VAL A 11 -4.88 8.85 8.51
C VAL A 11 -3.37 9.01 8.53
N THR A 12 -2.76 8.97 9.72
CA THR A 12 -1.33 9.30 9.84
C THR A 12 -0.51 8.20 9.19
N PRO A 13 0.45 8.53 8.29
CA PRO A 13 1.37 7.55 7.75
C PRO A 13 2.28 7.01 8.86
N GLY A 14 2.76 5.78 8.70
CA GLY A 14 3.79 5.27 9.60
C GLY A 14 4.27 3.87 9.28
N VAL A 15 5.43 3.54 9.83
CA VAL A 15 6.01 2.19 9.86
C VAL A 15 6.02 1.74 11.32
N ILE A 16 5.51 0.53 11.57
CA ILE A 16 5.47 -0.07 12.90
C ILE A 16 6.23 -1.39 12.86
N VAL A 17 7.15 -1.56 13.80
CA VAL A 17 7.94 -2.79 13.97
C VAL A 17 7.89 -3.17 15.43
N ASP A 18 7.50 -4.41 15.73
CA ASP A 18 7.37 -4.92 17.10
C ASP A 18 6.48 -4.06 18.03
N GLY A 19 5.46 -3.42 17.45
CA GLY A 19 4.53 -2.53 18.17
C GLY A 19 5.03 -1.10 18.38
N GLU A 20 6.28 -0.80 17.99
CA GLU A 20 6.85 0.54 18.06
C GLU A 20 6.65 1.31 16.75
N LEU A 21 6.19 2.56 16.85
CA LEU A 21 6.10 3.47 15.72
C LEU A 21 7.50 3.99 15.36
N VAL A 22 8.09 3.44 14.30
CA VAL A 22 9.46 3.73 13.85
C VAL A 22 9.58 5.11 13.24
N THR A 23 8.64 5.48 12.36
CA THR A 23 8.62 6.80 11.72
C THR A 23 7.21 7.11 11.21
N THR A 24 6.88 8.41 11.13
CA THR A 24 5.73 8.94 10.39
C THR A 24 6.18 9.81 9.20
N ASN A 25 7.48 9.90 8.95
CA ASN A 25 8.03 10.76 7.92
C ASN A 25 7.92 10.10 6.55
N LEU A 26 7.09 10.67 5.67
CA LEU A 26 6.87 10.11 4.33
C LEU A 26 8.13 10.08 3.46
N VAL A 27 9.09 11.00 3.67
CA VAL A 27 10.38 10.98 2.97
C VAL A 27 11.19 9.75 3.42
N ASP A 28 11.25 9.49 4.72
CA ASP A 28 11.95 8.32 5.27
C ASP A 28 11.29 7.02 4.82
N ILE A 29 9.94 6.97 4.83
CA ILE A 29 9.18 5.82 4.37
C ILE A 29 9.48 5.54 2.89
N ASN A 30 9.42 6.57 2.05
CA ASN A 30 9.72 6.49 0.61
C ASN A 30 11.13 5.96 0.35
N LEU A 31 12.15 6.61 0.94
CA LEU A 31 13.54 6.24 0.73
C LEU A 31 13.89 4.86 1.30
N GLY A 32 13.07 4.29 2.18
CA GLY A 32 13.20 2.92 2.68
C GLY A 32 12.70 1.84 1.72
N ILE A 33 11.94 2.17 0.67
CA ILE A 33 11.37 1.14 -0.22
C ILE A 33 12.47 0.45 -1.04
N ARG A 34 12.47 -0.88 -1.06
CA ARG A 34 13.33 -1.73 -1.89
C ARG A 34 12.48 -2.77 -2.61
N ILE A 35 12.58 -2.82 -3.93
CA ILE A 35 11.96 -3.88 -4.72
C ILE A 35 13.00 -4.98 -4.92
N MET A 36 12.77 -6.09 -4.24
CA MET A 36 13.59 -7.28 -4.34
C MET A 36 12.96 -8.27 -5.33
N LEU A 37 13.79 -9.18 -5.80
CA LEU A 37 13.36 -10.42 -6.45
C LEU A 37 13.70 -11.58 -5.50
N GLY A 38 13.89 -12.78 -6.05
CA GLY A 38 14.16 -14.00 -5.28
C GLY A 38 13.46 -15.16 -5.97
N SER A 39 12.13 -15.14 -5.93
CA SER A 39 11.28 -16.17 -6.50
C SER A 39 10.26 -15.66 -7.53
N SER A 40 10.60 -14.56 -8.21
CA SER A 40 9.74 -13.88 -9.18
C SER A 40 10.19 -14.11 -10.62
N TYR A 41 9.24 -14.11 -11.57
CA TYR A 41 9.49 -14.33 -13.00
C TYR A 41 10.04 -13.10 -13.74
N TYR A 42 11.14 -12.52 -13.24
CA TYR A 42 11.80 -11.35 -13.82
C TYR A 42 13.33 -11.51 -13.82
N GLU A 43 13.99 -10.81 -14.74
CA GLU A 43 15.43 -10.57 -14.64
C GLU A 43 15.70 -9.36 -13.74
N ASP A 44 16.80 -9.41 -12.98
CA ASP A 44 17.19 -8.32 -12.09
C ASP A 44 17.78 -7.17 -12.92
N TRP A 45 17.43 -5.94 -12.54
CA TRP A 45 17.81 -4.71 -13.25
C TRP A 45 19.02 -4.00 -12.63
N VAL A 46 19.72 -4.63 -11.68
CA VAL A 46 20.87 -4.02 -11.00
C VAL A 46 22.00 -3.56 -11.94
N ASN A 47 22.05 -4.12 -13.16
CA ASN A 47 23.00 -3.78 -14.21
C ASN A 47 22.43 -2.77 -15.24
N GLU A 48 21.15 -2.40 -15.12
CA GLU A 48 20.52 -1.39 -15.96
C GLU A 48 20.90 0.03 -15.51
N GLU A 49 20.71 1.00 -16.41
CA GLU A 49 20.86 2.42 -16.09
C GLU A 49 19.75 2.87 -15.12
N THR A 50 20.14 3.59 -14.07
CA THR A 50 19.19 4.18 -13.12
C THR A 50 18.67 5.54 -13.59
N PHE A 51 17.44 5.87 -13.22
CA PHE A 51 16.80 7.14 -13.61
C PHE A 51 17.05 8.28 -12.62
N VAL A 52 17.12 7.97 -11.33
CA VAL A 52 17.08 8.93 -10.20
C VAL A 52 18.16 8.57 -9.19
N ALA A 53 19.20 9.41 -9.08
CA ALA A 53 20.27 9.21 -8.11
C ALA A 53 19.97 9.84 -6.74
N GLU A 54 19.28 10.98 -6.72
CA GLU A 54 18.91 11.73 -5.52
C GLU A 54 17.45 12.21 -5.60
N ASP A 55 16.80 12.34 -4.46
CA ASP A 55 15.47 12.96 -4.37
C ASP A 55 15.56 14.50 -4.41
N PRO A 56 14.43 15.24 -4.47
CA PRO A 56 14.45 16.71 -4.49
C PRO A 56 15.05 17.38 -3.23
N LEU A 57 15.36 16.61 -2.18
CA LEU A 57 16.00 17.07 -0.95
C LEU A 57 17.49 16.71 -0.91
N GLY A 58 18.04 16.09 -1.95
CA GLY A 58 19.44 15.67 -2.05
C GLY A 58 19.74 14.35 -1.34
N ASN A 59 18.72 13.57 -0.97
CA ASN A 59 18.93 12.26 -0.34
C ASN A 59 19.22 11.21 -1.42
N PRO A 60 20.16 10.28 -1.21
CA PRO A 60 20.46 9.24 -2.18
C PRO A 60 19.28 8.27 -2.34
N VAL A 61 18.99 7.92 -3.60
CA VAL A 61 17.94 6.97 -3.99
C VAL A 61 18.59 5.65 -4.42
N ASP A 62 18.16 4.55 -3.81
CA ASP A 62 18.70 3.22 -4.08
C ASP A 62 18.36 2.73 -5.49
N LYS A 63 19.23 1.89 -6.10
CA LYS A 63 18.95 1.24 -7.38
C LYS A 63 17.72 0.33 -7.34
N ARG A 64 17.40 -0.24 -6.17
CA ARG A 64 16.21 -1.06 -5.94
C ARG A 64 14.98 -0.24 -5.56
N HIS A 65 15.07 1.08 -5.44
CA HIS A 65 13.90 1.93 -5.24
C HIS A 65 13.04 1.97 -6.53
N PRO A 66 11.69 2.04 -6.45
CA PRO A 66 10.82 2.00 -7.62
C PRO A 66 11.12 3.03 -8.71
N TRP A 67 11.65 4.21 -8.36
CA TRP A 67 12.11 5.20 -9.36
C TRP A 67 13.18 4.66 -10.31
N ASN A 68 13.98 3.68 -9.87
CA ASN A 68 15.11 3.11 -10.60
C ASN A 68 14.86 1.71 -11.13
N GLN A 69 13.65 1.19 -10.95
CA GLN A 69 13.32 -0.15 -11.40
C GLN A 69 13.15 -0.21 -12.91
N THR A 70 13.64 -1.30 -13.50
CA THR A 70 13.31 -1.72 -14.87
C THR A 70 12.65 -3.10 -14.80
N THR A 71 11.42 -3.22 -15.28
CA THR A 71 10.69 -4.49 -15.24
C THR A 71 11.02 -5.32 -16.48
N ILE A 72 11.82 -6.38 -16.31
CA ILE A 72 12.24 -7.28 -17.39
C ILE A 72 11.57 -8.65 -17.19
N PRO A 73 10.41 -8.94 -17.81
CA PRO A 73 9.68 -10.18 -17.57
C PRO A 73 10.40 -11.39 -18.16
N LYS A 74 10.47 -12.47 -17.39
CA LYS A 74 11.06 -13.76 -17.77
C LYS A 74 10.09 -14.91 -17.54
N PRO A 75 9.19 -15.18 -18.50
CA PRO A 75 8.29 -16.33 -18.40
C PRO A 75 9.09 -17.63 -18.26
N GLN A 76 8.76 -18.43 -17.25
CA GLN A 76 9.44 -19.68 -16.95
C GLN A 76 8.49 -20.69 -16.29
N LYS A 77 8.92 -21.95 -16.20
CA LYS A 77 8.18 -22.99 -15.48
C LYS A 77 8.18 -22.65 -13.98
N ARG A 78 7.02 -22.83 -13.33
CA ARG A 78 6.88 -22.71 -11.88
C ARG A 78 7.71 -23.78 -11.18
N ASP A 79 8.49 -23.34 -10.19
CA ASP A 79 9.33 -24.20 -9.36
C ASP A 79 9.23 -23.76 -7.89
N LEU A 80 8.64 -24.64 -7.06
CA LEU A 80 8.45 -24.41 -5.62
C LEU A 80 9.63 -24.96 -4.79
N GLU A 81 10.57 -25.67 -5.41
CA GLU A 81 11.70 -26.32 -4.74
C GLU A 81 12.94 -25.39 -4.76
N GLY A 82 12.73 -24.12 -4.42
CA GLY A 82 13.78 -23.09 -4.38
C GLY A 82 13.99 -22.31 -5.68
N GLY A 83 13.14 -22.52 -6.69
CA GLY A 83 13.12 -21.72 -7.92
C GLY A 83 12.14 -20.53 -7.87
N ASN A 84 11.83 -19.97 -9.05
CA ASN A 84 10.82 -18.91 -9.15
C ASN A 84 9.43 -19.52 -9.30
N TYR A 85 8.45 -18.94 -8.62
CA TYR A 85 7.09 -19.45 -8.60
C TYR A 85 5.98 -18.40 -8.69
N SER A 86 6.31 -17.11 -8.74
CA SER A 86 5.32 -16.02 -8.76
C SER A 86 5.63 -14.92 -9.78
N TRP A 87 4.59 -14.24 -10.26
CA TRP A 87 4.72 -12.96 -10.97
C TRP A 87 4.74 -11.77 -10.01
N VAL A 88 4.45 -11.96 -8.72
CA VAL A 88 4.57 -10.89 -7.74
C VAL A 88 6.06 -10.72 -7.41
N MET A 89 6.54 -9.47 -7.37
CA MET A 89 7.88 -9.12 -6.89
C MET A 89 7.92 -9.12 -5.34
N SER A 90 9.08 -8.85 -4.74
CA SER A 90 9.24 -8.81 -3.28
C SER A 90 9.56 -7.42 -2.77
N PRO A 91 8.57 -6.50 -2.63
CA PRO A 91 8.76 -5.26 -1.92
C PRO A 91 9.19 -5.51 -0.48
N ARG A 92 10.19 -4.75 -0.03
CA ARG A 92 10.70 -4.73 1.34
C ARG A 92 10.91 -3.29 1.77
N TRP A 93 10.94 -3.07 3.08
CA TRP A 93 11.29 -1.78 3.65
C TRP A 93 12.60 -1.89 4.40
N TYR A 94 13.57 -1.08 4.00
CA TYR A 94 14.91 -1.05 4.58
C TYR A 94 14.88 -0.35 5.94
N ASP A 95 15.08 -1.11 7.02
CA ASP A 95 15.20 -0.57 8.35
C ASP A 95 16.66 -0.19 8.64
N LYS A 96 16.94 1.12 8.63
CA LYS A 96 18.27 1.67 8.91
C LYS A 96 18.80 1.32 10.31
N ARG A 97 17.92 0.93 11.26
CA ARG A 97 18.32 0.59 12.63
C ARG A 97 19.03 -0.77 12.71
N THR A 98 18.59 -1.74 11.90
CA THR A 98 19.12 -3.10 11.89
C THR A 98 19.91 -3.42 10.62
N GLY A 99 19.65 -2.70 9.54
CA GLY A 99 20.18 -2.99 8.20
C GLY A 99 19.36 -4.03 7.43
N ASP A 100 18.20 -4.43 7.95
CA ASP A 100 17.36 -5.48 7.35
C ASP A 100 16.39 -4.93 6.31
N ASN A 101 16.02 -5.78 5.36
CA ASN A 101 14.94 -5.52 4.41
C ASN A 101 13.67 -6.22 4.91
N LEU A 102 12.84 -5.48 5.65
CA LEU A 102 11.66 -6.02 6.32
C LEU A 102 10.53 -6.33 5.32
N ALA A 103 9.94 -7.52 5.45
CA ALA A 103 8.73 -7.92 4.74
C ALA A 103 7.48 -7.33 5.43
N LEU A 104 7.32 -6.01 5.35
CA LEU A 104 6.17 -5.33 5.96
C LEU A 104 4.86 -5.79 5.32
N ASP A 105 3.86 -6.06 6.16
CA ASP A 105 2.48 -6.28 5.74
C ASP A 105 1.62 -5.04 6.01
N THR A 106 0.54 -4.89 5.24
CA THR A 106 -0.34 -3.73 5.36
C THR A 106 -1.49 -3.94 6.34
N GLY A 107 -1.55 -5.10 7.02
CA GLY A 107 -2.65 -5.48 7.89
C GLY A 107 -3.99 -5.61 7.16
N GLY A 108 -3.97 -5.87 5.85
CA GLY A 108 -5.17 -5.78 4.99
C GLY A 108 -5.74 -4.35 4.91
N GLY A 109 -4.88 -3.36 5.11
CA GLY A 109 -5.13 -1.92 5.09
C GLY A 109 -5.63 -1.37 6.41
N ALA A 110 -6.75 -1.89 6.91
CA ALA A 110 -7.42 -1.30 8.07
C ALA A 110 -6.59 -1.39 9.36
N LEU A 111 -5.94 -2.53 9.61
CA LEU A 111 -5.15 -2.73 10.82
C LEU A 111 -3.95 -1.77 10.87
N ALA A 112 -3.14 -1.72 9.81
CA ALA A 112 -1.96 -0.84 9.77
C ALA A 112 -2.34 0.65 9.91
N ARG A 113 -3.39 1.11 9.22
CA ARG A 113 -3.89 2.49 9.32
C ARG A 113 -4.28 2.88 10.74
N LEU A 114 -5.11 2.05 11.38
CA LEU A 114 -5.57 2.32 12.73
C LEU A 114 -4.41 2.29 13.73
N TRP A 115 -3.48 1.36 13.55
CA TRP A 115 -2.31 1.23 14.42
C TRP A 115 -1.38 2.44 14.30
N ALA A 116 -0.99 2.83 13.08
CA ALA A 116 -0.14 4.00 12.86
C ALA A 116 -0.80 5.29 13.34
N THR A 117 -2.09 5.47 13.03
CA THR A 117 -2.87 6.62 13.48
C THR A 117 -2.98 6.67 15.01
N ALA A 118 -3.28 5.55 15.67
CA ALA A 118 -3.39 5.45 17.12
C ALA A 118 -2.10 5.88 17.81
N LEU A 119 -0.96 5.26 17.44
CA LEU A 119 0.32 5.49 18.08
C LEU A 119 0.88 6.89 17.79
N ALA A 120 0.67 7.42 16.58
CA ALA A 120 1.17 8.74 16.23
C ALA A 120 0.45 9.88 16.97
N ALA A 121 -0.79 9.64 17.41
CA ALA A 121 -1.60 10.59 18.18
C ALA A 121 -1.78 11.98 17.52
N LYS A 122 -1.73 12.05 16.18
CA LYS A 122 -1.81 13.32 15.42
C LYS A 122 -3.23 13.68 14.97
N VAL A 123 -4.08 12.68 14.74
CA VAL A 123 -5.45 12.92 14.26
C VAL A 123 -6.36 13.34 15.41
N ASN A 124 -6.94 14.53 15.31
CA ASN A 124 -7.90 15.07 16.25
C ASN A 124 -8.95 15.92 15.52
N THR A 125 -10.07 15.30 15.16
CA THR A 125 -11.23 15.94 14.55
C THR A 125 -12.44 15.84 15.49
N PRO A 126 -13.56 16.53 15.22
CA PRO A 126 -14.78 16.36 16.02
C PRO A 126 -15.30 14.92 16.09
N PHE A 127 -15.00 14.10 15.08
CA PHE A 127 -15.53 12.73 14.96
C PHE A 127 -14.49 11.64 15.21
N VAL A 128 -13.20 11.93 15.09
CA VAL A 128 -12.13 10.94 15.24
C VAL A 128 -10.98 11.50 16.06
N LYS A 129 -10.52 10.75 17.05
CA LYS A 129 -9.38 11.12 17.90
C LYS A 129 -8.44 9.95 18.11
N ALA A 130 -7.18 10.13 17.74
CA ALA A 130 -6.09 9.24 18.13
C ALA A 130 -5.61 9.56 19.55
N THR A 131 -5.41 8.54 20.38
CA THR A 131 -5.12 8.71 21.82
C THR A 131 -3.69 8.39 22.22
N GLY A 132 -2.86 7.89 21.30
CA GLY A 132 -1.55 7.30 21.58
C GLY A 132 -1.59 5.78 21.76
N GLN A 133 -2.75 5.18 21.99
CA GLN A 133 -2.92 3.72 22.20
C GLN A 133 -4.23 3.15 21.61
N SER A 134 -5.09 4.03 21.11
CA SER A 134 -6.39 3.71 20.52
C SER A 134 -6.83 4.80 19.54
N VAL A 135 -7.88 4.52 18.80
CA VAL A 135 -8.63 5.48 17.99
C VAL A 135 -10.07 5.51 18.48
N VAL A 136 -10.52 6.68 18.92
CA VAL A 136 -11.91 6.95 19.30
C VAL A 136 -12.64 7.49 18.07
N ILE A 137 -13.80 6.90 17.76
CA ILE A 137 -14.64 7.19 16.60
C ILE A 137 -16.04 7.52 17.11
N ASN A 138 -16.49 8.75 16.90
CA ASN A 138 -17.81 9.22 17.29
C ASN A 138 -18.72 9.28 16.07
N LEU A 139 -19.83 8.55 16.12
CA LEU A 139 -20.88 8.55 15.12
C LEU A 139 -22.10 9.27 15.68
N PRO A 140 -22.57 10.36 15.03
CA PRO A 140 -23.71 11.12 15.53
C PRO A 140 -25.00 10.30 15.46
N LYS A 141 -25.99 10.74 16.25
CA LYS A 141 -27.36 10.20 16.19
C LYS A 141 -27.92 10.27 14.77
N THR A 142 -28.58 9.20 14.33
CA THR A 142 -29.38 9.16 13.09
C THR A 142 -30.87 9.01 13.44
N PRO A 143 -31.81 9.08 12.46
CA PRO A 143 -33.22 8.78 12.73
C PRO A 143 -33.46 7.39 13.33
N ASN A 144 -32.59 6.42 13.01
CA ASN A 144 -32.77 5.02 13.36
C ASN A 144 -31.79 4.51 14.44
N THR A 145 -30.75 5.29 14.78
CA THR A 145 -29.72 4.88 15.74
C THR A 145 -29.35 6.02 16.69
N PRO A 146 -29.11 5.74 17.98
CA PRO A 146 -28.55 6.74 18.90
C PRO A 146 -27.13 7.14 18.48
N GLU A 147 -26.62 8.21 19.06
CA GLU A 147 -25.19 8.53 19.00
C GLU A 147 -24.37 7.36 19.58
N GLN A 148 -23.22 7.08 18.98
CA GLN A 148 -22.34 6.00 19.38
C GLN A 148 -20.87 6.42 19.38
N THR A 149 -20.14 5.97 20.39
CA THR A 149 -18.69 6.06 20.44
C THR A 149 -18.11 4.66 20.36
N LEU A 150 -17.23 4.45 19.39
CA LEU A 150 -16.45 3.23 19.21
C LEU A 150 -14.99 3.54 19.53
N GLU A 151 -14.32 2.67 20.26
CA GLU A 151 -12.88 2.79 20.52
C GLU A 151 -12.18 1.56 19.97
N TRP A 152 -11.40 1.73 18.91
CA TRP A 152 -10.49 0.70 18.45
C TRP A 152 -9.21 0.77 19.27
N LYS A 153 -8.90 -0.28 20.04
CA LYS A 153 -7.68 -0.38 20.84
C LYS A 153 -6.63 -1.15 20.07
N VAL A 154 -5.37 -0.72 20.16
CA VAL A 154 -4.24 -1.45 19.58
C VAL A 154 -4.25 -2.90 20.11
N PRO A 155 -4.31 -3.92 19.22
CA PRO A 155 -4.43 -5.29 19.65
C PRO A 155 -3.11 -5.83 20.18
N GLN A 156 -3.17 -6.89 20.97
CA GLN A 156 -1.99 -7.63 21.41
C GLN A 156 -1.29 -8.37 20.26
N TRP A 157 -2.06 -8.80 19.24
CA TRP A 157 -1.56 -9.63 18.14
C TRP A 157 -1.91 -9.05 16.77
N SER A 158 -1.02 -9.24 15.80
CA SER A 158 -1.32 -9.03 14.38
C SER A 158 -1.78 -10.35 13.74
N ASN A 159 -3.03 -10.75 13.98
CA ASN A 159 -3.59 -12.00 13.46
C ASN A 159 -4.78 -11.77 12.52
N ALA A 160 -5.31 -12.85 11.94
CA ALA A 160 -6.42 -12.81 10.99
C ALA A 160 -7.69 -12.13 11.55
N ILE A 161 -8.04 -12.41 12.81
CA ILE A 161 -9.24 -11.87 13.45
C ILE A 161 -9.08 -10.38 13.73
N GLU A 162 -7.89 -9.93 14.15
CA GLU A 162 -7.64 -8.52 14.42
C GLU A 162 -7.60 -7.70 13.12
N ARG A 163 -7.12 -8.28 12.00
CA ARG A 163 -7.25 -7.68 10.67
C ARG A 163 -8.72 -7.49 10.26
N ASP A 164 -9.55 -8.51 10.46
CA ASP A 164 -10.98 -8.46 10.14
C ASP A 164 -11.75 -7.51 11.06
N ARG A 165 -11.43 -7.50 12.37
CA ARG A 165 -11.98 -6.54 13.33
C ARG A 165 -11.64 -5.12 12.92
N ALA A 166 -10.36 -4.83 12.65
CA ALA A 166 -9.91 -3.51 12.24
C ALA A 166 -10.66 -3.02 10.99
N ARG A 167 -10.94 -3.91 10.03
CA ARG A 167 -11.70 -3.56 8.81
C ARG A 167 -13.09 -3.03 9.12
N ILE A 168 -13.80 -3.63 10.06
CA ILE A 168 -15.14 -3.16 10.46
C ILE A 168 -15.05 -1.80 11.17
N TYR A 169 -14.07 -1.61 12.07
CA TYR A 169 -13.85 -0.30 12.70
C TYR A 169 -13.49 0.78 11.69
N PHE A 170 -12.74 0.44 10.64
CA PHE A 170 -12.37 1.40 9.61
C PHE A 170 -13.55 1.84 8.72
N VAL A 171 -14.62 1.02 8.62
CA VAL A 171 -15.88 1.46 8.01
C VAL A 171 -16.50 2.60 8.83
N ALA A 172 -16.56 2.45 10.16
CA ALA A 172 -17.02 3.51 11.05
C ALA A 172 -16.10 4.74 11.01
N TYR A 173 -14.77 4.53 10.98
CA TYR A 173 -13.78 5.60 10.81
C TYR A 173 -14.04 6.41 9.54
N SER A 174 -14.24 5.71 8.41
CA SER A 174 -14.52 6.34 7.12
C SER A 174 -15.81 7.15 7.15
N ALA A 175 -16.87 6.62 7.78
CA ALA A 175 -18.13 7.33 7.93
C ALA A 175 -17.97 8.60 8.80
N ALA A 176 -17.27 8.49 9.93
CA ALA A 176 -16.97 9.62 10.81
C ALA A 176 -16.15 10.71 10.11
N MET A 177 -15.10 10.33 9.37
CA MET A 177 -14.28 11.27 8.62
C MET A 177 -15.02 11.88 7.43
N ALA A 178 -15.89 11.13 6.75
CA ALA A 178 -16.72 11.67 5.68
C ALA A 178 -17.60 12.84 6.17
N LEU A 179 -18.15 12.77 7.39
CA LEU A 179 -18.89 13.88 7.98
C LEU A 179 -18.01 15.13 8.16
N HIS A 180 -16.77 14.95 8.63
CA HIS A 180 -15.81 16.05 8.74
C HIS A 180 -15.52 16.69 7.38
N PHE A 181 -15.25 15.88 6.36
CA PHE A 181 -14.92 16.38 5.02
C PHE A 181 -16.10 17.04 4.32
N VAL A 182 -17.32 16.53 4.52
CA VAL A 182 -18.53 17.18 4.01
C VAL A 182 -18.71 18.56 4.65
N ASP A 183 -18.49 18.70 5.96
CA ASP A 183 -18.56 20.01 6.61
C ASP A 183 -17.50 20.99 6.06
N GLN A 184 -16.26 20.53 5.89
CA GLN A 184 -15.20 21.33 5.25
C GLN A 184 -15.58 21.76 3.82
N ALA A 185 -16.06 20.82 2.99
CA ALA A 185 -16.49 21.13 1.63
C ALA A 185 -17.66 22.12 1.60
N MET A 186 -18.63 21.97 2.50
CA MET A 186 -19.76 22.91 2.61
C MET A 186 -19.29 24.31 3.03
N ASN A 187 -18.26 24.41 3.88
CA ASN A 187 -17.68 25.70 4.27
C ASN A 187 -16.96 26.38 3.11
N GLU A 188 -16.24 25.64 2.26
CA GLU A 188 -15.65 26.16 1.02
C GLU A 188 -16.73 26.71 0.07
N VAL A 189 -17.80 25.94 -0.17
CA VAL A 189 -18.92 26.34 -1.02
C VAL A 189 -19.64 27.58 -0.46
N ARG A 190 -19.92 27.62 0.84
CA ARG A 190 -20.56 28.78 1.51
C ARG A 190 -19.71 30.04 1.44
N ALA A 191 -18.39 29.90 1.41
CA ALA A 191 -17.46 31.01 1.25
C ALA A 191 -17.22 31.40 -0.22
N GLY A 192 -17.92 30.76 -1.17
CA GLY A 192 -17.80 31.03 -2.60
C GLY A 192 -16.53 30.46 -3.27
N ARG A 193 -15.75 29.63 -2.57
CA ARG A 193 -14.52 29.02 -3.10
C ARG A 193 -14.85 27.72 -3.84
N THR A 194 -15.28 27.84 -5.08
CA THR A 194 -15.77 26.71 -5.91
C THR A 194 -14.87 26.38 -7.11
N LYS A 195 -13.68 26.96 -7.21
CA LYS A 195 -12.66 26.56 -8.20
C LYS A 195 -12.15 25.16 -7.84
N VAL A 196 -12.27 24.20 -8.76
CA VAL A 196 -11.92 22.77 -8.54
C VAL A 196 -10.75 22.28 -9.40
N PHE A 197 -10.19 23.13 -10.25
CA PHE A 197 -9.11 22.79 -11.17
C PHE A 197 -8.11 23.94 -11.27
N GLU A 198 -6.83 23.61 -11.27
CA GLU A 198 -5.72 24.53 -11.51
C GLU A 198 -5.00 24.07 -12.78
N ASP A 199 -4.72 24.99 -13.70
CA ASP A 199 -3.96 24.69 -14.90
C ASP A 199 -2.52 24.31 -14.51
N PHE A 200 -1.92 23.40 -15.27
CA PHE A 200 -0.53 22.98 -15.09
C PHE A 200 0.12 22.72 -16.44
N GLU A 201 1.45 22.86 -16.48
CA GLU A 201 2.27 22.52 -17.64
C GLU A 201 3.04 21.24 -17.34
N VAL A 202 3.15 20.36 -18.35
CA VAL A 202 3.96 19.15 -18.23
C VAL A 202 5.44 19.55 -18.40
N PRO A 203 6.30 19.32 -17.39
CA PRO A 203 7.71 19.65 -17.50
C PRO A 203 8.42 18.74 -18.50
N GLU A 204 9.48 19.23 -19.14
CA GLU A 204 10.34 18.41 -20.00
C GLU A 204 11.05 17.30 -19.21
N GLU A 205 11.58 17.62 -18.03
CA GLU A 205 12.29 16.71 -17.14
C GLU A 205 11.74 16.86 -15.72
N ALA A 206 11.28 15.78 -15.10
CA ALA A 206 10.81 15.80 -13.72
C ALA A 206 10.77 14.41 -13.08
N ILE A 207 10.77 14.39 -11.75
CA ILE A 207 10.43 13.20 -10.96
C ILE A 207 9.23 13.52 -10.07
N GLY A 208 8.45 12.50 -9.75
CA GLY A 208 7.31 12.62 -8.85
C GLY A 208 7.04 11.34 -8.10
N CYS A 209 6.48 11.46 -6.91
CA CYS A 209 5.90 10.33 -6.18
C CYS A 209 4.54 10.72 -5.59
N GLY A 210 3.55 9.86 -5.76
CA GLY A 210 2.26 9.97 -5.12
C GLY A 210 2.13 8.91 -4.03
N PHE A 211 1.86 9.33 -2.80
CA PHE A 211 1.53 8.43 -1.69
C PHE A 211 0.04 8.51 -1.40
N HIS A 212 -0.58 7.36 -1.30
CA HIS A 212 -1.97 7.23 -0.91
C HIS A 212 -2.17 5.95 -0.11
N GLU A 213 -3.27 5.91 0.62
CA GLU A 213 -3.67 4.75 1.38
C GLU A 213 -4.88 4.11 0.70
N ALA A 214 -4.63 3.04 -0.07
CA ALA A 214 -5.69 2.29 -0.72
C ALA A 214 -6.53 1.51 0.31
N VAL A 215 -7.65 0.93 -0.13
CA VAL A 215 -8.53 0.12 0.73
C VAL A 215 -7.77 -0.96 1.51
N ARG A 216 -6.74 -1.54 0.87
CA ARG A 216 -5.93 -2.64 1.36
C ARG A 216 -4.58 -2.20 1.93
N GLY A 217 -4.31 -0.90 2.05
CA GLY A 217 -3.07 -0.36 2.64
C GLY A 217 -2.25 0.50 1.68
N VAL A 218 -0.95 0.59 1.94
CA VAL A 218 0.00 1.45 1.22
C VAL A 218 -0.14 1.37 -0.30
N LEU A 219 -0.16 2.53 -0.95
CA LEU A 219 -0.11 2.70 -2.39
C LEU A 219 0.87 3.83 -2.70
N SER A 220 1.97 3.51 -3.39
CA SER A 220 2.89 4.51 -3.92
C SER A 220 2.95 4.44 -5.43
N HIS A 221 2.94 5.58 -6.10
CA HIS A 221 3.20 5.69 -7.53
C HIS A 221 4.47 6.51 -7.71
N HIS A 222 5.44 5.98 -8.44
CA HIS A 222 6.72 6.64 -8.71
C HIS A 222 6.82 6.94 -10.21
N LEU A 223 6.99 8.21 -10.55
CA LEU A 223 6.99 8.74 -11.92
C LEU A 223 8.34 9.41 -12.22
N VAL A 224 8.85 9.17 -13.42
CA VAL A 224 9.95 9.91 -14.04
C VAL A 224 9.49 10.39 -15.41
N ILE A 225 9.66 11.68 -15.68
CA ILE A 225 9.39 12.33 -16.96
C ILE A 225 10.73 12.71 -17.60
N ARG A 226 10.92 12.35 -18.87
CA ARG A 226 12.00 12.83 -19.74
C ARG A 226 11.43 13.24 -21.10
N GLU A 227 11.90 14.32 -21.68
CA GLU A 227 11.37 14.91 -22.94
C GLU A 227 9.84 15.02 -22.97
N GLY A 228 9.23 15.43 -21.85
CA GLY A 228 7.78 15.58 -21.72
C GLY A 228 6.98 14.25 -21.78
N LYS A 229 7.66 13.11 -21.65
CA LYS A 229 7.07 11.76 -21.70
C LYS A 229 7.40 10.97 -20.44
N ILE A 230 6.57 9.97 -20.14
CA ILE A 230 6.86 9.01 -19.07
C ILE A 230 8.09 8.19 -19.47
N ALA A 231 9.20 8.39 -18.76
CA ALA A 231 10.43 7.62 -18.91
C ALA A 231 10.45 6.42 -17.98
N ASN A 232 9.87 6.54 -16.78
CA ASN A 232 9.69 5.42 -15.86
C ASN A 232 8.40 5.58 -15.03
N TYR A 233 7.71 4.48 -14.76
CA TYR A 233 6.46 4.49 -13.97
C TYR A 233 6.24 3.18 -13.23
N HIS A 234 6.26 3.24 -11.90
CA HIS A 234 6.10 2.07 -11.05
C HIS A 234 5.09 2.31 -9.94
N PRO A 235 3.89 1.71 -10.04
CA PRO A 235 2.96 1.66 -8.92
C PRO A 235 3.28 0.46 -8.02
N TYR A 236 3.33 0.69 -6.72
CA TYR A 236 3.37 -0.35 -5.69
C TYR A 236 2.16 -0.22 -4.75
N PRO A 237 1.03 -0.84 -5.13
CA PRO A 237 -0.14 -1.07 -4.28
C PRO A 237 0.20 -2.01 -3.10
N PRO A 238 -0.80 -2.35 -2.25
CA PRO A 238 -0.54 -3.14 -1.05
C PRO A 238 -0.39 -4.65 -1.31
N THR A 239 -1.08 -5.21 -2.31
CA THR A 239 -0.99 -6.66 -2.60
C THR A 239 0.44 -7.11 -2.95
N PRO A 240 1.26 -6.38 -3.72
CA PRO A 240 2.66 -6.72 -3.91
C PRO A 240 3.44 -6.91 -2.61
N TRP A 241 3.17 -6.10 -1.57
CA TRP A 241 3.78 -6.27 -0.25
C TRP A 241 3.29 -7.54 0.43
N ASN A 242 1.97 -7.71 0.55
CA ASN A 242 1.40 -8.81 1.32
C ASN A 242 1.59 -10.18 0.64
N GLY A 243 1.47 -10.21 -0.68
CA GLY A 243 1.56 -11.41 -1.51
C GLY A 243 2.92 -11.60 -2.15
N SER A 244 3.95 -10.88 -1.71
CA SER A 244 5.31 -11.10 -2.19
C SER A 244 5.74 -12.54 -1.93
N PRO A 245 6.49 -13.18 -2.84
CA PRO A 245 7.14 -14.44 -2.55
C PRO A 245 8.36 -14.23 -1.64
N THR A 246 9.04 -15.33 -1.32
CA THR A 246 10.34 -15.32 -0.67
C THR A 246 11.35 -14.52 -1.51
N ASP A 247 12.09 -13.63 -0.84
CA ASP A 247 13.06 -12.76 -1.51
C ASP A 247 14.45 -13.42 -1.66
N SER A 248 15.39 -12.70 -2.27
CA SER A 248 16.77 -13.13 -2.50
C SER A 248 17.58 -13.40 -1.22
N TYR A 249 17.11 -12.96 -0.05
CA TYR A 249 17.71 -13.25 1.25
C TYR A 249 17.05 -14.44 1.96
N GLY A 250 16.03 -15.05 1.34
CA GLY A 250 15.28 -16.16 1.90
C GLY A 250 14.18 -15.73 2.87
N THR A 251 13.83 -14.44 2.92
CA THR A 251 12.76 -13.95 3.79
C THR A 251 11.40 -14.12 3.09
N PRO A 252 10.47 -14.92 3.65
CA PRO A 252 9.13 -15.13 3.10
C PRO A 252 8.31 -13.85 3.12
N GLY A 253 7.33 -13.75 2.22
CA GLY A 253 6.37 -12.66 2.28
C GLY A 253 5.24 -12.88 3.29
N PRO A 254 4.42 -11.85 3.59
CA PRO A 254 3.39 -11.93 4.62
C PRO A 254 2.36 -13.04 4.46
N TYR A 255 1.93 -13.39 3.24
CA TYR A 255 1.00 -14.51 3.02
C TYR A 255 1.62 -15.86 3.35
N GLU A 256 2.88 -16.06 2.97
CA GLU A 256 3.62 -17.28 3.25
C GLU A 256 3.86 -17.39 4.75
N ASP A 257 4.41 -16.34 5.35
CA ASP A 257 4.74 -16.27 6.77
C ASP A 257 3.51 -16.48 7.67
N ALA A 258 2.38 -15.83 7.36
CA ALA A 258 1.17 -15.96 8.16
C ALA A 258 0.52 -17.36 8.12
N VAL A 259 0.82 -18.16 7.08
CA VAL A 259 0.30 -19.53 6.92
C VAL A 259 1.30 -20.56 7.46
N MET A 260 2.59 -20.28 7.38
CA MET A 260 3.64 -21.19 7.84
C MET A 260 3.51 -21.45 9.34
N GLY A 261 3.43 -22.73 9.71
CA GLY A 261 3.29 -23.15 11.11
C GLY A 261 1.93 -22.81 11.75
N GLN A 262 0.96 -22.31 10.98
CA GLN A 262 -0.38 -22.02 11.50
C GLN A 262 -1.06 -23.32 11.99
N PRO A 263 -1.59 -23.35 13.23
CA PRO A 263 -2.39 -24.48 13.70
C PRO A 263 -3.66 -24.65 12.84
N ILE A 264 -3.97 -25.91 12.51
CA ILE A 264 -5.21 -26.30 11.84
C ILE A 264 -6.23 -26.65 12.91
N PHE A 265 -7.33 -25.89 12.96
CA PHE A 265 -8.47 -26.10 13.85
C PHE A 265 -9.62 -26.82 13.16
N GLU A 266 -9.57 -26.94 11.83
CA GLU A 266 -10.50 -27.75 11.05
C GLU A 266 -10.51 -29.21 11.52
N GLU A 267 -11.70 -29.72 11.86
CA GLU A 267 -11.89 -31.10 12.36
C GLU A 267 -12.16 -32.12 11.23
N ASN A 268 -12.13 -31.69 9.97
CA ASN A 268 -12.30 -32.56 8.81
C ASN A 268 -11.08 -33.46 8.63
N ASP A 269 -11.31 -34.68 8.14
CA ASP A 269 -10.23 -35.59 7.76
C ASP A 269 -9.51 -35.12 6.49
N GLN A 270 -8.43 -35.83 6.12
CA GLN A 270 -7.61 -35.47 4.96
C GLN A 270 -8.41 -35.53 3.64
N ASP A 271 -9.40 -36.41 3.53
CA ASP A 271 -10.20 -36.59 2.32
C ASP A 271 -11.27 -35.49 2.16
N SER A 272 -11.69 -34.86 3.27
CA SER A 272 -12.67 -33.77 3.31
C SER A 272 -12.08 -32.40 3.67
N PHE A 273 -10.75 -32.32 3.76
CA PHE A 273 -10.01 -31.13 4.14
C PHE A 273 -10.25 -29.95 3.19
N ARG A 274 -10.68 -28.82 3.75
CA ARG A 274 -10.96 -27.58 3.01
C ARG A 274 -9.88 -26.51 3.21
N GLY A 275 -9.05 -26.64 4.25
CA GLY A 275 -8.05 -25.66 4.63
C GLY A 275 -8.65 -24.34 5.10
N ILE A 276 -9.77 -24.38 5.83
CA ILE A 276 -10.53 -23.18 6.19
C ILE A 276 -9.69 -22.17 6.99
N ASP A 277 -8.79 -22.65 7.84
CA ASP A 277 -7.96 -21.77 8.68
C ASP A 277 -6.90 -21.03 7.86
N ILE A 278 -6.26 -21.72 6.91
CA ILE A 278 -5.35 -21.12 5.91
C ILE A 278 -6.12 -20.08 5.10
N MET A 279 -7.31 -20.47 4.65
CA MET A 279 -8.21 -19.64 3.86
C MET A 279 -8.66 -18.37 4.58
N ARG A 280 -8.86 -18.42 5.91
CA ARG A 280 -9.14 -17.25 6.77
C ARG A 280 -7.92 -16.36 6.94
N ALA A 281 -6.75 -16.95 7.16
CA ALA A 281 -5.51 -16.20 7.33
C ALA A 281 -5.15 -15.38 6.08
N VAL A 282 -5.27 -15.99 4.89
CA VAL A 282 -5.00 -15.29 3.62
C VAL A 282 -6.10 -14.27 3.30
N ARG A 283 -7.39 -14.62 3.46
CA ARG A 283 -8.50 -13.69 3.14
C ARG A 283 -8.56 -12.46 4.02
N SER A 284 -8.09 -12.55 5.27
CA SER A 284 -8.09 -11.38 6.17
C SER A 284 -7.08 -10.30 5.75
N PHE A 285 -6.15 -10.59 4.82
CA PHE A 285 -5.37 -9.55 4.13
C PHE A 285 -6.09 -8.91 2.93
N ASP A 286 -7.27 -9.41 2.56
CA ASP A 286 -8.05 -8.99 1.39
C ASP A 286 -7.23 -9.02 0.07
N PRO A 287 -6.83 -10.21 -0.43
CA PRO A 287 -5.96 -10.31 -1.60
C PRO A 287 -6.60 -9.76 -2.88
N CYS A 288 -5.88 -8.87 -3.57
CA CYS A 288 -6.26 -8.36 -4.89
C CYS A 288 -5.13 -8.61 -5.89
N LEU A 289 -5.13 -9.76 -6.55
CA LEU A 289 -4.05 -10.18 -7.46
C LEU A 289 -3.88 -9.30 -8.72
N PRO A 290 -4.92 -8.66 -9.30
CA PRO A 290 -4.71 -7.65 -10.32
C PRO A 290 -3.82 -6.49 -9.85
N CYS A 291 -3.98 -6.06 -8.58
CA CYS A 291 -3.07 -5.10 -7.97
C CYS A 291 -1.69 -5.68 -7.64
N GLY A 292 -1.56 -7.00 -7.52
CA GLY A 292 -0.31 -7.70 -7.18
C GLY A 292 0.71 -7.78 -8.31
N VAL A 293 0.25 -7.78 -9.56
CA VAL A 293 1.10 -7.96 -10.76
C VAL A 293 0.91 -6.83 -11.78
N HIS A 294 -0.16 -6.04 -11.66
CA HIS A 294 -0.56 -4.96 -12.59
C HIS A 294 -0.95 -5.42 -14.01
N MET A 295 -0.67 -6.68 -14.36
CA MET A 295 -1.01 -7.28 -15.64
C MET A 295 -1.85 -8.54 -15.44
N TYR A 296 -2.98 -8.60 -16.13
CA TYR A 296 -3.80 -9.80 -16.25
C TYR A 296 -3.93 -10.16 -17.73
N LEU A 297 -3.22 -11.20 -18.14
CA LEU A 297 -3.43 -11.84 -19.44
C LEU A 297 -4.42 -12.99 -19.18
N GLY A 298 -5.72 -12.71 -19.27
CA GLY A 298 -6.75 -13.77 -19.32
C GLY A 298 -6.60 -14.63 -20.58
N ALA A 299 -7.66 -15.36 -20.98
CA ALA A 299 -7.74 -16.01 -22.30
C ALA A 299 -7.93 -14.98 -23.44
N GLY A 300 -7.10 -13.93 -23.45
CA GLY A 300 -7.19 -12.78 -24.34
C GLY A 300 -6.70 -13.09 -25.74
N LYS A 301 -7.51 -12.71 -26.72
CA LYS A 301 -7.20 -12.70 -28.15
C LYS A 301 -6.24 -11.54 -28.45
N THR A 302 -5.28 -11.72 -29.36
CA THR A 302 -4.41 -10.65 -29.87
C THR A 302 -5.26 -9.44 -30.29
N LEU A 303 -5.17 -8.34 -29.55
CA LEU A 303 -5.74 -7.07 -29.98
C LEU A 303 -4.71 -6.40 -30.89
N ARG A 304 -5.12 -6.14 -32.12
CA ARG A 304 -4.36 -5.39 -33.11
C ARG A 304 -3.99 -4.04 -32.51
N THR A 305 -2.69 -3.77 -32.35
CA THR A 305 -2.17 -2.44 -32.05
C THR A 305 -2.57 -1.51 -33.20
N VAL A 306 -3.38 -0.50 -32.89
CA VAL A 306 -3.66 0.60 -33.81
C VAL A 306 -3.14 1.85 -33.14
N HIS A 307 -2.09 2.45 -33.71
CA HIS A 307 -1.71 3.80 -33.35
C HIS A 307 -2.78 4.73 -33.91
N GLN A 308 -3.68 5.22 -33.07
CA GLN A 308 -4.50 6.37 -33.41
C GLN A 308 -3.68 7.63 -33.13
N PRO A 309 -3.36 8.46 -34.14
CA PRO A 309 -2.93 9.81 -33.90
C PRO A 309 -4.18 10.59 -33.43
N MET A 310 -4.38 10.70 -32.13
CA MET A 310 -5.34 11.67 -31.58
C MET A 310 -4.69 13.05 -31.62
N PHE A 311 -4.81 13.71 -32.77
CA PHE A 311 -5.07 15.14 -32.83
C PHE A 311 -6.39 15.31 -33.57
N GLY A 312 -7.31 16.05 -32.97
CA GLY A 312 -8.53 16.46 -33.64
C GLY A 312 -8.18 17.23 -34.92
N GLU A 313 -8.47 16.64 -36.07
CA GLU A 313 -8.61 17.38 -37.31
C GLU A 313 -10.05 17.88 -37.40
N HIS A 314 -10.17 19.21 -37.36
CA HIS A 314 -11.36 19.93 -37.80
C HIS A 314 -11.62 19.65 -39.29
N GLY A 315 -12.85 19.25 -39.59
CA GLY A 315 -13.43 19.20 -40.93
C GLY A 315 -14.94 19.13 -40.82
#